data_AF-A0A2E6GJC7-F1
#
_entry.id   AF-A0A2E6GJC7-F1
#
_cell.length_a   1.000
_cell.length_b   1.000
_cell.length_c   1.000
_cell.angle_alpha   90.00
_cell.angle_beta   90.00
_cell.angle_gamma   90.00
#
_symmetry.space_group_name_H-M   'P 1'
#
loop_
_entity.id
_entity.type
_entity.pdbx_description
1 polymer ?
#
loop_
_entity_poly.entity_id
_entity_poly.type
_entity_poly.pdbx_seq_one_letter_code
_entity_poly.pdbx_strand_id
1 'polypeptide(L)'
;MSSPDQDPRAADLPEGGEVIAHIPDEEAALRAFAKAVSEIPEGEPIPDEIVQQGLTALTRLYAVKFQLGERWEPFTESSLVPATAAMIMCTAMMRAVNVEVFELGMWQSWSGA
;
A
#
# COMPACT_ATOMS: atom_id res chain seq x y z
N MET A 1 -21.75 20.94 8.11
CA MET A 1 -21.88 19.52 8.48
C MET A 1 -20.57 18.87 8.10
N SER A 2 -19.64 18.75 9.05
CA SER A 2 -18.34 18.13 8.80
C SER A 2 -18.57 16.62 8.65
N SER A 3 -18.12 16.03 7.55
CA SER A 3 -18.19 14.58 7.36
C SER A 3 -17.30 13.93 8.43
N PRO A 4 -17.82 13.05 9.30
CA PRO A 4 -17.07 12.46 10.41
C PRO A 4 -15.93 11.51 9.99
N ASP A 5 -15.76 11.26 8.68
CA ASP A 5 -14.83 10.27 8.11
C ASP A 5 -13.53 10.86 7.51
N GLN A 6 -13.21 12.13 7.76
CA GLN A 6 -11.92 12.68 7.32
C GLN A 6 -10.91 12.63 8.46
N ASP A 7 -9.83 11.87 8.25
CA ASP A 7 -8.67 11.87 9.14
C ASP A 7 -8.19 13.32 9.34
N PRO A 8 -8.00 13.80 10.58
CA PRO A 8 -7.61 15.19 10.83
C PRO A 8 -6.29 15.59 10.17
N ARG A 9 -5.41 14.63 9.87
CA ARG A 9 -4.15 14.84 9.13
C ARG A 9 -4.38 15.15 7.65
N ALA A 10 -5.57 14.90 7.11
CA ALA A 10 -5.93 15.28 5.75
C ALA A 10 -5.92 16.81 5.55
N ALA A 11 -6.07 17.59 6.63
CA ALA A 11 -5.98 19.05 6.59
C ALA A 11 -4.57 19.57 6.29
N ASP A 12 -3.53 18.75 6.53
CA ASP A 12 -2.13 19.09 6.28
C ASP A 12 -1.67 18.71 4.86
N LEU A 13 -2.57 18.18 4.04
CA LEU A 13 -2.28 17.87 2.64
C LEU A 13 -2.13 19.16 1.82
N PRO A 14 -1.23 19.19 0.82
CA PRO A 14 -1.12 20.32 -0.12
C PRO A 14 -2.47 20.67 -0.75
N GLU A 15 -2.69 21.95 -1.10
CA GLU A 15 -3.97 22.40 -1.68
C GLU A 15 -4.38 21.54 -2.89
N GLY A 16 -5.56 20.91 -2.80
CA GLY A 16 -6.09 19.98 -3.82
C GLY A 16 -5.77 18.50 -3.57
N GLY A 17 -5.10 18.14 -2.47
CA GLY A 17 -4.82 16.76 -2.09
C GLY A 17 -6.05 16.05 -1.52
N GLU A 18 -6.74 15.25 -2.33
CA GLU A 18 -7.69 14.27 -1.81
C GLU A 18 -6.93 13.05 -1.26
N VAL A 19 -7.41 12.50 -0.15
CA VAL A 19 -6.84 11.27 0.40
C VAL A 19 -7.11 10.13 -0.59
N ILE A 20 -6.05 9.42 -1.01
CA ILE A 20 -6.16 8.34 -2.01
C ILE A 20 -6.95 7.13 -1.53
N ALA A 21 -7.20 7.02 -0.22
CA ALA A 21 -7.96 5.96 0.43
C ALA A 21 -8.43 6.37 1.84
N HIS A 22 -9.27 5.56 2.48
CA HIS A 22 -9.75 5.78 3.84
C HIS A 22 -9.18 4.72 4.78
N ILE A 23 -8.41 5.11 5.81
CA ILE A 23 -7.69 4.17 6.68
C ILE A 23 -8.60 3.06 7.25
N PRO A 24 -9.77 3.36 7.85
CA PRO A 24 -10.66 2.32 8.34
C PRO A 24 -11.05 1.27 7.30
N ASP A 25 -11.24 1.67 6.05
CA ASP A 25 -11.62 0.77 4.95
C ASP A 25 -10.44 -0.12 4.56
N GLU A 26 -9.23 0.46 4.50
CA GLU A 26 -8.00 -0.28 4.22
C GLU A 26 -7.64 -1.25 5.35
N GLU A 27 -7.86 -0.86 6.62
CA GLU A 27 -7.71 -1.76 7.76
C GLU A 27 -8.75 -2.88 7.75
N ALA A 28 -9.99 -2.60 7.34
CA ALA A 28 -11.02 -3.63 7.16
C ALA A 28 -10.62 -4.62 6.05
N ALA A 29 -10.08 -4.13 4.93
CA ALA A 29 -9.56 -4.99 3.85
C ALA A 29 -8.40 -5.86 4.33
N LEU A 30 -7.45 -5.31 5.10
CA LEU A 30 -6.34 -6.09 5.66
C LEU A 30 -6.83 -7.17 6.65
N ARG A 31 -7.84 -6.88 7.47
CA ARG A 31 -8.47 -7.87 8.36
C ARG A 31 -9.18 -8.97 7.57
N ALA A 32 -9.86 -8.62 6.47
CA ALA A 32 -10.50 -9.59 5.59
C ALA A 32 -9.48 -10.51 4.92
N PHE A 33 -8.37 -9.97 4.44
CA PHE A 33 -7.23 -10.76 3.94
C PHE A 33 -6.68 -11.71 5.00
N ALA A 34 -6.41 -11.23 6.22
CA ALA A 34 -5.90 -12.06 7.30
C ALA A 34 -6.85 -13.22 7.64
N LYS A 35 -8.16 -12.96 7.62
CA LYS A 35 -9.19 -13.99 7.80
C LYS A 35 -9.14 -15.01 6.65
N ALA A 36 -9.10 -14.56 5.40
CA ALA A 36 -9.04 -15.45 4.24
C ALA A 36 -7.80 -16.36 4.28
N VAL A 37 -6.65 -15.84 4.68
CA VAL A 37 -5.42 -16.64 4.88
C VAL A 37 -5.61 -17.67 5.99
N SER A 38 -6.28 -17.32 7.09
CA SER A 38 -6.51 -18.24 8.21
C SER A 38 -7.45 -19.41 7.90
N GLU A 39 -8.23 -19.30 6.83
CA GLU A 39 -9.16 -20.35 6.37
C GLU A 39 -8.47 -21.37 5.43
N ILE A 40 -7.23 -21.11 5.01
CA ILE A 40 -6.44 -22.01 4.17
C ILE A 40 -5.88 -23.14 5.05
N PRO A 41 -6.14 -24.43 4.72
CA PRO A 41 -5.60 -25.54 5.48
C PRO A 41 -4.07 -25.57 5.48
N GLU A 42 -3.48 -26.01 6.58
CA GLU A 42 -2.04 -26.17 6.68
C GLU A 42 -1.51 -27.14 5.61
N GLY A 43 -0.47 -26.73 4.89
CA GLY A 43 0.15 -27.52 3.82
C GLY A 43 -0.49 -27.35 2.44
N GLU A 44 -1.64 -26.65 2.34
CA GLU A 44 -2.22 -26.27 1.06
C GLU A 44 -1.53 -25.01 0.51
N PRO A 45 -1.38 -24.88 -0.83
CA PRO A 45 -0.86 -23.66 -1.43
C PRO A 45 -1.83 -22.50 -1.23
N ILE A 46 -1.29 -21.31 -1.02
CA ILE A 46 -2.08 -20.07 -0.96
C ILE A 46 -2.52 -19.70 -2.38
N PRO A 47 -3.83 -19.51 -2.66
CA PRO A 47 -4.29 -19.08 -3.96
C PRO A 47 -3.76 -17.70 -4.36
N ASP A 48 -3.46 -17.52 -5.65
CA ASP A 48 -2.91 -16.27 -6.19
C ASP A 48 -3.81 -15.07 -5.89
N GLU A 49 -5.13 -15.24 -5.97
CA GLU A 49 -6.10 -14.17 -5.69
C GLU A 49 -6.01 -13.68 -4.23
N ILE A 50 -5.70 -14.56 -3.28
CA ILE A 50 -5.53 -14.18 -1.88
C ILE A 50 -4.22 -13.38 -1.70
N VAL A 51 -3.15 -13.79 -2.39
CA VAL A 51 -1.89 -13.03 -2.41
C VAL A 51 -2.11 -11.64 -3.02
N GLN A 52 -2.84 -11.56 -4.13
CA GLN A 52 -3.18 -10.30 -4.80
C GLN A 52 -4.03 -9.38 -3.90
N GLN A 53 -5.00 -9.92 -3.16
CA GLN A 53 -5.79 -9.18 -2.18
C GLN A 53 -4.89 -8.60 -1.07
N GLY A 54 -3.97 -9.40 -0.55
CA GLY A 54 -3.00 -8.95 0.45
C GLY A 54 -2.10 -7.83 -0.06
N LEU A 55 -1.52 -7.99 -1.26
CA LEU A 55 -0.71 -6.95 -1.90
C LEU A 55 -1.50 -5.65 -2.10
N THR A 56 -2.75 -5.75 -2.55
CA THR A 56 -3.64 -4.60 -2.75
C THR A 56 -3.89 -3.86 -1.43
N ALA A 57 -4.34 -4.58 -0.39
CA ALA A 57 -4.66 -3.98 0.91
C ALA A 57 -3.43 -3.34 1.56
N LEU A 58 -2.29 -4.04 1.56
CA LEU A 58 -1.05 -3.52 2.17
C LEU A 58 -0.53 -2.29 1.44
N THR A 59 -0.56 -2.30 0.10
CA THR A 59 -0.10 -1.16 -0.71
C THR A 59 -0.96 0.07 -0.47
N ARG A 60 -2.29 -0.08 -0.47
CA ARG A 60 -3.24 1.02 -0.23
C ARG A 60 -3.10 1.57 1.19
N LEU A 61 -3.04 0.70 2.19
CA LEU A 61 -2.88 1.10 3.59
C LEU A 61 -1.55 1.83 3.83
N TYR A 62 -0.45 1.33 3.26
CA TYR A 62 0.85 1.99 3.33
C TYR A 62 0.78 3.38 2.68
N ALA A 63 0.24 3.46 1.48
CA ALA A 63 0.20 4.69 0.70
C ALA A 63 -0.65 5.78 1.37
N VAL A 64 -1.80 5.45 1.96
CA VAL A 64 -2.61 6.44 2.68
C VAL A 64 -1.94 6.92 3.96
N LYS A 65 -1.28 6.03 4.71
CA LYS A 65 -0.51 6.42 5.90
C LYS A 65 0.66 7.32 5.53
N PHE A 66 1.35 7.00 4.43
CA PHE A 66 2.39 7.85 3.87
C PHE A 66 1.84 9.23 3.48
N GLN A 67 0.69 9.30 2.80
CA GLN A 67 0.08 10.57 2.43
C GLN A 67 -0.24 11.42 3.66
N LEU A 68 -0.70 10.80 4.75
CA LEU A 68 -1.03 11.45 6.03
C LEU A 68 0.19 11.71 6.94
N GLY A 69 1.40 11.68 6.39
CA GLY A 69 2.61 12.10 7.08
C GLY A 69 3.37 11.02 7.85
N GLU A 70 2.90 9.77 7.86
CA GLU A 70 3.67 8.67 8.44
C GLU A 70 4.87 8.35 7.54
N ARG A 71 6.06 8.19 8.14
CA ARG A 71 7.30 7.85 7.42
C ARG A 71 7.98 6.70 8.13
N TRP A 72 7.92 5.52 7.54
CA TRP A 72 8.54 4.30 8.05
C TRP A 72 8.93 3.40 6.89
N GLU A 73 9.96 2.59 7.07
CA GLU A 73 10.50 1.72 6.02
C GLU A 73 9.53 0.57 5.70
N PRO A 74 9.32 0.22 4.42
CA PRO A 74 8.35 -0.81 4.01
C PRO A 74 8.70 -2.23 4.51
N PHE A 75 9.96 -2.46 4.90
CA PHE A 75 10.43 -3.72 5.45
C PHE A 75 11.07 -3.51 6.82
N THR A 76 10.83 -4.45 7.74
CA THR A 76 11.48 -4.46 9.06
C THR A 76 12.98 -4.69 8.93
N GLU A 77 13.79 -4.22 9.89
CA GLU A 77 15.25 -4.44 9.89
C GLU A 77 15.65 -5.93 9.87
N SER A 78 14.82 -6.80 10.42
CA SER A 78 15.02 -8.26 10.39
C SER A 78 14.58 -8.93 9.08
N SER A 79 14.03 -8.17 8.13
CA SER A 79 13.52 -8.71 6.88
C SER A 79 14.66 -8.96 5.89
N LEU A 80 14.75 -10.19 5.40
CA LEU A 80 15.72 -10.60 4.38
C LEU A 80 15.13 -10.47 2.97
N VAL A 81 14.43 -9.37 2.64
CA VAL A 81 13.93 -9.18 1.26
C VAL A 81 15.12 -9.02 0.32
N PRO A 82 15.33 -9.94 -0.64
CA PRO A 82 16.42 -9.78 -1.61
C PRO A 82 16.15 -8.58 -2.52
N ALA A 83 17.18 -7.82 -2.87
CA ALA A 83 17.06 -6.67 -3.77
C ALA A 83 16.34 -7.03 -5.09
N THR A 84 16.62 -8.20 -5.65
CA THR A 84 15.95 -8.70 -6.85
C THR A 84 14.45 -8.89 -6.66
N ALA A 85 13.99 -9.36 -5.49
CA ALA A 85 12.56 -9.53 -5.23
C ALA A 85 11.85 -8.18 -5.20
N ALA A 86 12.45 -7.18 -4.54
CA ALA A 86 11.92 -5.81 -4.54
C ALA A 86 11.85 -5.24 -5.97
N MET A 87 12.92 -5.42 -6.77
CA MET A 87 12.94 -4.96 -8.16
C MET A 87 11.85 -5.61 -9.02
N ILE A 88 11.66 -6.92 -8.91
CA ILE A 88 10.60 -7.65 -9.63
C ILE A 88 9.24 -7.09 -9.25
N MET A 89 9.00 -6.92 -7.95
CA MET A 89 7.68 -6.53 -7.45
C MET A 89 7.34 -5.09 -7.79
N CYS A 90 8.27 -4.15 -7.61
CA CYS A 90 8.09 -2.77 -8.06
C CYS A 90 7.80 -2.73 -9.57
N THR A 91 8.56 -3.46 -10.40
CA THR A 91 8.31 -3.50 -11.85
C THR A 91 6.91 -4.00 -12.18
N ALA A 92 6.46 -5.07 -11.53
CA ALA A 92 5.13 -5.64 -11.78
C ALA A 92 4.00 -4.71 -11.32
N MET A 93 4.13 -4.07 -10.16
CA MET A 93 3.16 -3.09 -9.65
C MET A 93 3.01 -1.90 -10.61
N MET A 94 4.14 -1.32 -11.02
CA MET A 94 4.15 -0.16 -11.93
C MET A 94 3.48 -0.49 -13.28
N ARG A 95 3.79 -1.66 -13.86
CA ARG A 95 3.11 -2.15 -15.06
C ARG A 95 1.62 -2.37 -14.87
N ALA A 96 1.20 -2.90 -13.73
CA ALA A 96 -0.21 -3.18 -13.43
C ALA A 96 -1.07 -1.90 -13.39
N VAL A 97 -0.47 -0.76 -13.02
CA VAL A 97 -1.13 0.55 -13.01
C VAL A 97 -0.78 1.43 -14.21
N ASN A 98 -0.13 0.86 -15.23
CA ASN A 98 0.28 1.54 -16.46
C ASN A 98 1.13 2.79 -16.21
N VAL A 99 2.08 2.69 -15.26
CA VAL A 99 3.07 3.74 -14.99
C VAL A 99 4.46 3.17 -15.30
N GLU A 100 5.27 3.95 -15.99
CA GLU A 100 6.62 3.56 -16.35
C GLU A 100 7.65 3.90 -15.26
N VAL A 101 8.75 3.15 -15.19
CA VAL A 101 9.77 3.34 -14.14
C VAL A 101 10.39 4.73 -14.16
N PHE A 102 10.50 5.37 -15.34
CA PHE A 102 11.00 6.74 -15.44
C PHE A 102 10.03 7.78 -14.88
N GLU A 103 8.71 7.53 -14.97
CA GLU A 103 7.68 8.40 -14.41
C GLU A 103 7.71 8.36 -12.88
N LEU A 104 8.02 7.19 -12.31
CA LEU A 104 8.27 7.08 -10.87
C LEU A 104 9.45 7.94 -10.44
N GLY A 105 10.56 7.91 -11.17
CA GLY A 105 11.71 8.76 -10.89
C GLY A 105 11.38 10.26 -10.97
N MET A 106 10.53 10.67 -11.91
CA MET A 106 10.03 12.04 -11.97
C MET A 106 9.16 12.39 -10.76
N TRP A 107 8.23 11.50 -10.38
CA TRP A 107 7.37 11.70 -9.21
C TRP A 107 8.17 11.82 -7.91
N GLN A 108 9.21 11.00 -7.72
CA GLN A 108 10.11 11.09 -6.54
C GLN A 108 10.79 12.46 -6.49
N SER A 109 11.28 12.96 -7.62
CA SER A 109 11.93 14.28 -7.70
C SER A 109 11.00 15.45 -7.32
N TRP A 110 9.69 15.31 -7.54
CA TRP A 110 8.69 16.34 -7.23
C TRP A 110 8.06 16.19 -5.85
N SER A 111 7.86 14.94 -5.39
CA SER A 111 7.22 14.65 -4.11
C SER A 111 8.18 14.72 -2.92
N GLY A 112 9.49 14.66 -3.15
CA GLY A 112 10.49 14.58 -2.08
C GLY A 112 10.43 13.26 -1.30
N ALA A 113 9.79 12.24 -1.88
CA ALA A 113 9.76 10.86 -1.39
C ALA A 113 11.02 10.08 -1.81
#